data_AF-A0A7V3U6C0-F1
#
_entry.id   AF-A0A7V3U6C0-F1
#
_cell.length_a   1.000
_cell.length_b   1.000
_cell.length_c   1.000
_cell.angle_alpha   90.00
_cell.angle_beta   90.00
_cell.angle_gamma   90.00
#
_symmetry.space_group_name_H-M   'P 1'
#
loop_
_entity.id
_entity.type
_entity.pdbx_description
1 polymer ?
#
loop_
_entity_poly.entity_id
_entity_poly.type
_entity_poly.pdbx_seq_one_letter_code
_entity_poly.pdbx_strand_id
1 'polypeptide(L)'
;RKALIGFRNDTQQEIALLYDPDVMSARHDPKGEQTGKKGSFNSPRFDSVFRRDLDVDATPELITFSKPPLEVAAKTKAGNRFRMIGVHIKSKAPHGARGAVEVMRKAIENRRKQMAQCIWLRQRVQEHLDAGQSVMVLGDFNDGPGLDEYEKLFGRSSVEIVLGEDGHETLFDPHAEMILSRKLGAKPATSRFFIKHENRYLSVLLDYIMVSADLNAKQPRWRIWHPFEDPECYHMPELREALLTASDHFPVTIDIDL
;
A
#
# COMPACT_ATOMS: atom_id res chain seq x y z
N ARG A 1 -17.74 12.59 -13.83
CA ARG A 1 -16.49 12.22 -13.11
C ARG A 1 -16.19 13.25 -12.03
N LYS A 2 -15.68 12.83 -10.85
CA LYS A 2 -15.22 13.71 -9.75
C LYS A 2 -13.91 13.20 -9.17
N ALA A 3 -13.15 14.09 -8.54
CA ALA A 3 -11.95 13.76 -7.79
C ALA A 3 -12.17 14.06 -6.30
N LEU A 4 -11.63 13.21 -5.43
CA LEU A 4 -11.59 13.39 -3.99
C LEU A 4 -10.13 13.34 -3.54
N ILE A 5 -9.67 14.38 -2.88
CA ILE A 5 -8.33 14.49 -2.30
C ILE A 5 -8.48 14.51 -0.77
N GLY A 6 -7.50 13.94 -0.08
CA GLY A 6 -7.47 13.89 1.38
C GLY A 6 -6.72 15.07 1.98
N PHE A 7 -5.78 14.75 2.85
CA PHE A 7 -4.92 15.73 3.50
C PHE A 7 -3.97 16.41 2.51
N ARG A 8 -3.80 17.73 2.68
CA ARG A 8 -2.69 18.44 2.04
C ARG A 8 -1.38 17.96 2.64
N ASN A 9 -0.35 17.87 1.81
CA ASN A 9 0.99 17.53 2.25
C ASN A 9 2.02 18.42 1.55
N ASP A 10 3.24 18.45 2.07
CA ASP A 10 4.33 19.30 1.56
C ASP A 10 5.17 18.61 0.47
N THR A 11 4.71 17.46 -0.03
CA THR A 11 5.38 16.72 -1.09
C THR A 11 4.81 17.07 -2.46
N GLN A 12 5.51 16.70 -3.53
CA GLN A 12 5.02 16.85 -4.89
C GLN A 12 4.07 15.72 -5.33
N GLN A 13 3.69 14.84 -4.40
CA GLN A 13 2.86 13.67 -4.65
C GLN A 13 1.62 13.71 -3.76
N GLU A 14 0.46 13.49 -4.36
CA GLU A 14 -0.82 13.44 -3.66
C GLU A 14 -1.55 12.14 -3.99
N ILE A 15 -2.42 11.70 -3.07
CA ILE A 15 -3.30 10.55 -3.28
C ILE A 15 -4.70 11.10 -3.54
N ALA A 16 -5.28 10.72 -4.67
CA ALA A 16 -6.61 11.14 -5.08
C ALA A 16 -7.45 9.93 -5.51
N LEU A 17 -8.73 9.95 -5.15
CA LEU A 17 -9.73 9.02 -5.69
C LEU A 17 -10.48 9.71 -6.84
N LEU A 18 -10.33 9.17 -8.05
CA LEU A 18 -11.20 9.50 -9.18
C LEU A 18 -12.40 8.56 -9.16
N TYR A 19 -13.62 9.11 -9.24
CA TYR A 19 -14.83 8.30 -9.22
C TYR A 19 -15.93 8.85 -10.12
N ASP A 20 -16.89 7.98 -10.43
CA ASP A 20 -18.12 8.36 -11.12
C ASP A 20 -19.23 8.71 -10.12
N PRO A 21 -19.62 9.99 -9.98
CA PRO A 21 -20.76 10.35 -9.13
C PRO A 21 -22.07 9.73 -9.59
N ASP A 22 -22.16 9.29 -10.85
CA ASP A 22 -23.33 8.60 -11.39
C ASP A 22 -23.36 7.11 -11.01
N VAL A 23 -22.33 6.56 -10.36
CA VAL A 23 -22.28 5.16 -9.93
C VAL A 23 -22.12 5.05 -8.41
N MET A 24 -21.37 5.96 -7.80
CA MET A 24 -21.11 5.96 -6.36
C MET A 24 -20.93 7.36 -5.78
N SER A 25 -21.19 7.49 -4.49
CA SER A 25 -20.76 8.64 -3.69
C SER A 25 -19.51 8.29 -2.89
N ALA A 26 -18.60 9.24 -2.76
CA ALA A 26 -17.38 9.11 -1.96
C ALA A 26 -17.16 10.40 -1.16
N ARG A 27 -16.71 10.27 0.09
CA ARG A 27 -16.26 11.39 0.91
C ARG A 27 -14.99 11.02 1.66
N HIS A 28 -14.12 12.00 1.86
CA HIS A 28 -12.98 11.85 2.75
C HIS A 28 -13.52 11.75 4.18
N ASP A 29 -13.13 10.69 4.90
CA ASP A 29 -13.69 10.37 6.21
C ASP A 29 -12.59 9.81 7.12
N PRO A 30 -11.62 10.67 7.52
CA PRO A 30 -10.50 10.25 8.34
C PRO A 30 -10.97 9.81 9.73
N LYS A 31 -10.36 8.74 10.26
CA LYS A 31 -10.69 8.19 11.59
C LYS A 31 -9.57 8.41 12.59
N GLY A 32 -9.88 8.17 13.86
CA GLY A 32 -9.00 8.41 15.00
C GLY A 32 -9.00 9.87 15.46
N GLU A 33 -8.30 10.12 16.56
CA GLU A 33 -8.12 11.45 17.11
C GLU A 33 -6.90 12.14 16.50
N GLN A 34 -6.91 13.47 16.45
CA GLN A 34 -5.69 14.22 16.21
C GLN A 34 -4.79 14.15 17.44
N THR A 35 -3.48 14.12 17.23
CA THR A 35 -2.50 14.06 18.33
C THR A 35 -1.65 15.30 18.40
N GLY A 36 -1.23 15.67 19.62
CA GLY A 36 -0.12 16.59 19.82
C GLY A 36 1.25 15.91 19.58
N LYS A 37 2.33 16.63 19.92
CA LYS A 37 3.72 16.18 19.72
C LYS A 37 4.10 14.85 20.38
N LYS A 38 3.32 14.39 21.37
CA LYS A 38 3.55 13.12 22.08
C LYS A 38 3.04 11.90 21.31
N GLY A 39 2.23 12.10 20.27
CA GLY A 39 1.61 11.04 19.48
C GLY A 39 0.62 10.17 20.27
N SER A 40 0.13 9.11 19.61
CA SER A 40 -0.77 8.11 20.19
C SER A 40 -0.36 6.69 19.80
N PHE A 41 -0.62 5.72 20.67
CA PHE A 41 -0.48 4.28 20.38
C PHE A 41 -1.72 3.67 19.72
N ASN A 42 -2.85 4.38 19.72
CA ASN A 42 -4.17 3.90 19.31
C ASN A 42 -4.55 4.51 17.96
N SER A 43 -3.86 4.12 16.89
CA SER A 43 -4.14 4.53 15.50
C SER A 43 -4.80 5.93 15.35
N PRO A 44 -4.06 7.03 15.54
CA PRO A 44 -4.62 8.37 15.38
C PRO A 44 -4.96 8.67 13.91
N ARG A 45 -5.49 9.86 13.61
CA ARG A 45 -5.65 10.29 12.22
C ARG A 45 -4.32 10.33 11.48
N PHE A 46 -4.32 9.93 10.22
CA PHE A 46 -3.08 9.80 9.44
C PHE A 46 -2.30 11.11 9.21
N ASP A 47 -2.92 12.28 9.40
CA ASP A 47 -2.26 13.59 9.42
C ASP A 47 -1.62 13.93 10.80
N SER A 48 -1.57 12.96 11.72
CA SER A 48 -1.09 13.13 13.09
C SER A 48 0.21 12.35 13.36
N VAL A 49 0.55 12.14 14.64
CA VAL A 49 1.77 11.48 15.09
C VAL A 49 1.41 10.15 15.75
N PHE A 50 1.90 9.05 15.20
CA PHE A 50 1.81 7.73 15.80
C PHE A 50 3.03 7.47 16.66
N ARG A 51 2.83 6.79 17.79
CA ARG A 51 3.89 6.44 18.74
C ARG A 51 3.97 4.93 18.83
N ARG A 52 5.13 4.36 18.50
CA ARG A 52 5.34 2.91 18.55
C ARG A 52 6.78 2.60 18.87
N ASP A 53 6.97 1.66 19.77
CA ASP A 53 8.27 1.03 19.99
C ASP A 53 8.42 -0.15 19.02
N LEU A 54 9.49 -0.14 18.24
CA LEU A 54 9.79 -1.14 17.22
C LEU A 54 11.10 -1.89 17.48
N ASP A 55 11.80 -1.57 18.56
CA ASP A 55 13.02 -2.27 18.91
C ASP A 55 13.00 -2.74 20.37
N VAL A 56 14.17 -3.11 20.87
CA VAL A 56 14.35 -3.71 22.20
C VAL A 56 14.76 -2.69 23.24
N ASP A 57 14.90 -1.40 22.87
CA ASP A 57 15.43 -0.35 23.74
C ASP A 57 14.36 0.33 24.61
N ALA A 58 13.10 -0.08 24.47
CA ALA A 58 11.94 0.43 25.21
C ALA A 58 11.59 1.90 24.93
N THR A 59 12.14 2.51 23.87
CA THR A 59 11.93 3.93 23.50
C THR A 59 11.03 4.05 22.27
N PRO A 60 9.76 4.47 22.45
CA PRO A 60 8.86 4.60 21.31
C PRO A 60 9.31 5.68 20.33
N GLU A 61 9.35 5.32 19.05
CA GLU A 61 9.56 6.24 17.95
C GLU A 61 8.29 7.04 17.65
N LEU A 62 8.47 8.29 17.21
CA LEU A 62 7.40 9.15 16.71
C LEU A 62 7.37 9.08 15.19
N ILE A 63 6.22 8.69 14.66
CA ILE A 63 6.04 8.31 13.27
C ILE A 63 4.98 9.20 12.65
N THR A 64 5.30 9.76 11.49
CA THR A 64 4.38 10.57 10.69
C THR A 64 4.34 10.04 9.26
N PHE A 65 3.25 10.29 8.56
CA PHE A 65 3.19 10.13 7.12
C PHE A 65 3.57 11.44 6.44
N SER A 66 4.54 11.39 5.53
CA SER A 66 4.77 12.52 4.61
C SER A 66 3.65 12.63 3.58
N LYS A 67 3.03 11.50 3.23
CA LYS A 67 1.85 11.38 2.37
C LYS A 67 0.78 10.62 3.16
N PRO A 68 -0.05 11.32 3.96
CA PRO A 68 -1.06 10.67 4.78
C PRO A 68 -2.03 9.82 3.93
N PRO A 69 -2.32 8.56 4.33
CA PRO A 69 -3.32 7.75 3.65
C PRO A 69 -4.68 8.45 3.48
N LEU A 70 -5.30 8.22 2.32
CA LEU A 70 -6.60 8.74 1.96
C LEU A 70 -7.70 7.79 2.44
N GLU A 71 -8.36 8.14 3.54
CA GLU A 71 -9.52 7.39 4.05
C GLU A 71 -10.81 7.86 3.40
N VAL A 72 -11.56 6.94 2.81
CA VAL A 72 -12.80 7.22 2.07
C VAL A 72 -13.95 6.38 2.62
N ALA A 73 -15.08 7.03 2.87
CA ALA A 73 -16.37 6.36 2.96
C ALA A 73 -17.02 6.34 1.57
N ALA A 74 -17.19 5.16 1.00
CA ALA A 74 -17.83 4.97 -0.30
C ALA A 74 -19.22 4.33 -0.14
N LYS A 75 -20.15 4.72 -1.03
CA LYS A 75 -21.47 4.11 -1.15
C LYS A 75 -21.87 4.01 -2.62
N THR A 76 -22.15 2.80 -3.12
CA THR A 76 -22.66 2.59 -4.48
C THR A 76 -24.13 3.04 -4.58
N LYS A 77 -24.61 3.30 -5.80
CA LYS A 77 -26.04 3.58 -6.03
C LYS A 77 -26.95 2.43 -5.60
N ALA A 78 -26.48 1.19 -5.72
CA ALA A 78 -27.20 -0.01 -5.25
C ALA A 78 -27.30 -0.08 -3.71
N GLY A 79 -26.53 0.72 -2.99
CA GLY A 79 -26.62 0.87 -1.54
C GLY A 79 -25.44 0.30 -0.76
N ASN A 80 -24.55 -0.44 -1.43
CA ASN A 80 -23.39 -1.08 -0.81
C ASN A 80 -22.42 -0.05 -0.26
N ARG A 81 -21.95 -0.27 0.97
CA ARG A 81 -21.08 0.64 1.72
C ARG A 81 -19.76 -0.04 1.98
N PHE A 82 -18.67 0.67 1.74
CA PHE A 82 -17.34 0.15 1.98
C PHE A 82 -16.36 1.29 2.31
N ARG A 83 -15.25 0.91 2.92
CA ARG A 83 -14.12 1.77 3.27
C ARG A 83 -13.02 1.57 2.24
N MET A 84 -12.44 2.66 1.77
CA MET A 84 -11.19 2.61 1.02
C MET A 84 -10.10 3.35 1.78
N ILE A 85 -8.90 2.78 1.82
CA ILE A 85 -7.70 3.46 2.31
C ILE A 85 -6.66 3.46 1.18
N GLY A 86 -6.48 4.63 0.56
CA GLY A 86 -5.45 4.84 -0.46
C GLY A 86 -4.10 5.12 0.20
N VAL A 87 -3.06 4.38 -0.15
CA VAL A 87 -1.75 4.45 0.51
C VAL A 87 -0.61 4.73 -0.47
N HIS A 88 0.42 5.41 0.04
CA HIS A 88 1.73 5.50 -0.60
C HIS A 88 2.78 5.45 0.52
N ILE A 89 3.16 4.24 0.89
CA ILE A 89 4.02 3.94 2.03
C ILE A 89 5.45 4.40 1.74
N LYS A 90 6.19 4.78 2.79
CA LYS A 90 7.57 5.27 2.66
C LYS A 90 8.49 4.23 1.99
N SER A 91 9.25 4.68 0.99
CA SER A 91 10.32 3.86 0.38
C SER A 91 11.47 3.56 1.34
N LYS A 92 12.03 2.35 1.20
CA LYS A 92 13.21 1.86 1.94
C LYS A 92 14.53 2.42 1.42
N ALA A 93 14.55 2.98 0.20
CA ALA A 93 15.78 3.39 -0.47
C ALA A 93 16.58 4.42 0.38
N PRO A 94 17.88 4.17 0.65
CA PRO A 94 18.71 5.03 1.49
C PRO A 94 19.22 6.26 0.71
N HIS A 95 18.30 7.06 0.17
CA HIS A 95 18.63 8.25 -0.60
C HIS A 95 19.54 9.20 0.19
N GLY A 96 20.59 9.70 -0.47
CA GLY A 96 21.53 10.65 0.11
C GLY A 96 22.48 10.10 1.17
N ALA A 97 22.57 8.77 1.34
CA ALA A 97 23.63 8.14 2.15
C ALA A 97 24.95 8.06 1.38
N ARG A 98 26.09 8.27 2.06
CA ARG A 98 27.42 8.14 1.48
C ARG A 98 28.24 7.08 2.22
N GLY A 99 28.72 6.08 1.49
CA GLY A 99 29.50 4.99 2.06
C GLY A 99 28.66 3.91 2.75
N ALA A 100 29.21 2.70 2.84
CA ALA A 100 28.46 1.50 3.21
C ALA A 100 27.81 1.55 4.61
N VAL A 101 28.49 2.14 5.59
CA VAL A 101 28.00 2.23 6.98
C VAL A 101 26.79 3.16 7.08
N GLU A 102 26.84 4.32 6.42
CA GLU A 102 25.73 5.27 6.45
C GLU A 102 24.51 4.74 5.68
N VAL A 103 24.76 4.06 4.54
CA VAL A 103 23.73 3.36 3.74
C VAL A 103 23.00 2.33 4.60
N MET A 104 23.75 1.48 5.30
CA MET A 104 23.21 0.45 6.19
C MET A 104 22.32 1.06 7.28
N ARG A 105 22.83 2.07 8.01
CA ARG A 105 22.08 2.72 9.10
C ARG A 105 20.78 3.36 8.59
N LYS A 106 20.85 4.12 7.49
CA LYS A 106 19.67 4.78 6.89
C LYS A 106 18.65 3.76 6.38
N ALA A 107 19.09 2.64 5.82
CA ALA A 107 18.19 1.57 5.38
C ALA A 107 17.40 0.98 6.56
N ILE A 108 18.08 0.70 7.68
CA ILE A 108 17.44 0.21 8.92
C ILE A 108 16.44 1.23 9.46
N GLU A 109 16.81 2.50 9.56
CA GLU A 109 15.92 3.58 10.04
C GLU A 109 14.69 3.76 9.13
N ASN A 110 14.89 3.76 7.81
CA ASN A 110 13.78 3.87 6.86
C ASN A 110 12.83 2.68 6.99
N ARG A 111 13.38 1.48 7.20
CA ARG A 111 12.60 0.26 7.32
C ARG A 111 11.78 0.22 8.61
N ARG A 112 12.34 0.65 9.75
CA ARG A 112 11.57 0.82 11.00
C ARG A 112 10.40 1.77 10.81
N LYS A 113 10.64 2.95 10.23
CA LYS A 113 9.57 3.92 9.94
C LYS A 113 8.47 3.34 9.05
N GLN A 114 8.86 2.62 8.00
CA GLN A 114 7.92 1.95 7.09
C GLN A 114 7.08 0.90 7.83
N MET A 115 7.72 0.08 8.66
CA MET A 115 7.05 -0.93 9.48
C MET A 115 6.05 -0.29 10.46
N ALA A 116 6.43 0.79 11.15
CA ALA A 116 5.50 1.50 12.03
C ALA A 116 4.30 2.07 11.26
N GLN A 117 4.53 2.62 10.06
CA GLN A 117 3.44 3.10 9.19
C GLN A 117 2.48 1.96 8.84
N CYS A 118 2.99 0.76 8.58
CA CYS A 118 2.17 -0.40 8.25
C CYS A 118 1.45 -0.98 9.47
N ILE A 119 2.06 -0.94 10.66
CA ILE A 119 1.38 -1.29 11.92
C ILE A 119 0.24 -0.31 12.20
N TRP A 120 0.49 0.99 12.02
CA TRP A 120 -0.56 2.00 12.16
C TRP A 120 -1.71 1.76 11.17
N LEU A 121 -1.38 1.54 9.90
CA LEU A 121 -2.36 1.19 8.88
C LEU A 121 -3.15 -0.08 9.24
N ARG A 122 -2.47 -1.13 9.72
CA ARG A 122 -3.12 -2.36 10.15
C ARG A 122 -4.07 -2.15 11.32
N GLN A 123 -3.69 -1.34 12.31
CA GLN A 123 -4.59 -0.99 13.42
C GLN A 123 -5.86 -0.30 12.89
N ARG A 124 -5.73 0.64 11.95
CA ARG A 124 -6.90 1.29 11.31
C ARG A 124 -7.75 0.29 10.52
N VAL A 125 -7.13 -0.64 9.80
CA VAL A 125 -7.85 -1.71 9.10
C VAL A 125 -8.64 -2.56 10.11
N GLN A 126 -8.00 -2.97 11.20
CA GLN A 126 -8.63 -3.77 12.24
C GLN A 126 -9.83 -3.05 12.88
N GLU A 127 -9.73 -1.75 13.15
CA GLU A 127 -10.86 -0.95 13.66
C GLU A 127 -12.08 -0.99 12.72
N HIS A 128 -11.86 -1.02 11.41
CA HIS A 128 -12.94 -1.13 10.43
C HIS A 128 -13.51 -2.55 10.35
N LEU A 129 -12.64 -3.56 10.37
CA LEU A 129 -13.02 -4.97 10.37
C LEU A 129 -13.83 -5.33 11.63
N ASP A 130 -13.37 -4.93 12.82
CA ASP A 130 -14.07 -5.11 14.10
C ASP A 130 -15.45 -4.41 14.12
N ALA A 131 -15.61 -3.34 13.34
CA ALA A 131 -16.88 -2.65 13.14
C ALA A 131 -17.78 -3.30 12.07
N GLY A 132 -17.40 -4.46 11.52
CA GLY A 132 -18.12 -5.21 10.49
C GLY A 132 -18.19 -4.48 9.15
N GLN A 133 -17.21 -3.64 8.83
CA GLN A 133 -17.19 -2.86 7.59
C GLN A 133 -16.40 -3.57 6.51
N SER A 134 -16.89 -3.54 5.27
CA SER A 134 -16.12 -3.94 4.09
C SER A 134 -14.97 -2.97 3.86
N VAL A 135 -13.74 -3.48 3.72
CA VAL A 135 -12.52 -2.66 3.60
C VAL A 135 -11.73 -3.01 2.35
N MET A 136 -11.25 -1.98 1.66
CA MET A 136 -10.25 -2.07 0.61
C MET A 136 -9.06 -1.17 0.95
N VAL A 137 -7.86 -1.73 0.91
CA VAL A 137 -6.59 -0.98 1.05
C VAL A 137 -5.85 -1.09 -0.27
N LEU A 138 -5.46 0.04 -0.85
CA LEU A 138 -4.89 0.05 -2.19
C LEU A 138 -3.82 1.12 -2.37
N GLY A 139 -2.81 0.81 -3.18
CA GLY A 139 -1.76 1.73 -3.57
C GLY A 139 -0.36 1.12 -3.45
N ASP A 140 0.63 2.00 -3.44
CA ASP A 140 2.05 1.65 -3.46
C ASP A 140 2.58 1.44 -2.03
N PHE A 141 2.97 0.21 -1.72
CA PHE A 141 3.56 -0.17 -0.44
C PHE A 141 5.07 0.07 -0.37
N ASN A 142 5.73 0.33 -1.51
CA ASN A 142 7.18 0.38 -1.65
C ASN A 142 7.89 -0.83 -0.98
N ASP A 143 7.20 -1.96 -0.93
CA ASP A 143 7.65 -3.20 -0.31
C ASP A 143 6.92 -4.38 -0.95
N GLY A 144 7.52 -5.56 -0.85
CA GLY A 144 6.94 -6.81 -1.26
C GLY A 144 7.61 -7.97 -0.53
N PRO A 145 6.90 -9.09 -0.26
CA PRO A 145 7.47 -10.15 0.57
C PRO A 145 8.69 -10.83 -0.09
N GLY A 146 9.75 -11.05 0.69
CA GLY A 146 10.98 -11.69 0.22
C GLY A 146 11.87 -10.78 -0.62
N LEU A 147 11.66 -9.46 -0.62
CA LEU A 147 12.46 -8.50 -1.41
C LEU A 147 13.67 -7.94 -0.66
N ASP A 148 13.83 -8.23 0.63
CA ASP A 148 14.77 -7.50 1.47
C ASP A 148 15.53 -8.42 2.44
N GLU A 149 16.87 -8.44 2.31
CA GLU A 149 17.78 -9.26 3.11
C GLU A 149 17.67 -8.99 4.63
N TYR A 150 17.16 -7.83 5.01
CA TYR A 150 16.92 -7.45 6.40
C TYR A 150 15.57 -7.94 6.94
N GLU A 151 14.74 -8.65 6.15
CA GLU A 151 13.45 -9.20 6.61
C GLU A 151 13.63 -10.06 7.85
N LYS A 152 14.74 -10.80 7.90
CA LYS A 152 15.10 -11.65 9.04
C LYS A 152 15.25 -10.89 10.35
N LEU A 153 15.61 -9.60 10.29
CA LEU A 153 15.76 -8.76 11.49
C LEU A 153 14.43 -8.31 12.06
N PHE A 154 13.41 -8.18 11.21
CA PHE A 154 12.10 -7.64 11.61
C PHE A 154 10.98 -8.68 11.58
N GLY A 155 11.28 -9.90 11.15
CA GLY A 155 10.37 -11.04 11.16
C GLY A 155 9.34 -11.06 10.02
N ARG A 156 8.92 -9.90 9.51
CA ARG A 156 7.85 -9.77 8.49
C ARG A 156 8.05 -8.58 7.54
N SER A 157 7.46 -8.68 6.35
CA SER A 157 7.33 -7.57 5.40
C SER A 157 6.21 -6.60 5.77
N SER A 158 6.25 -5.39 5.22
CA SER A 158 5.21 -4.36 5.39
C SER A 158 3.83 -4.85 4.89
N VAL A 159 3.84 -5.65 3.82
CA VAL A 159 2.65 -6.24 3.20
C VAL A 159 2.01 -7.27 4.14
N GLU A 160 2.80 -8.18 4.71
CA GLU A 160 2.31 -9.17 5.69
C GLU A 160 1.66 -8.51 6.91
N ILE A 161 2.24 -7.41 7.41
CA ILE A 161 1.68 -6.68 8.55
C ILE A 161 0.26 -6.18 8.23
N VAL A 162 0.02 -5.67 7.02
CA VAL A 162 -1.27 -5.08 6.65
C VAL A 162 -2.30 -6.14 6.29
N LEU A 163 -1.89 -7.22 5.62
CA LEU A 163 -2.75 -8.39 5.38
C LEU A 163 -3.28 -8.99 6.69
N GLY A 164 -2.46 -8.99 7.74
CA GLY A 164 -2.81 -9.57 9.03
C GLY A 164 -2.46 -11.06 9.12
N GLU A 165 -2.73 -11.66 10.28
CA GLU A 165 -2.37 -13.05 10.59
C GLU A 165 -3.60 -13.94 10.74
N ASP A 166 -3.36 -15.24 10.60
CA ASP A 166 -4.34 -16.29 10.89
C ASP A 166 -4.88 -16.17 12.33
N GLY A 167 -6.20 -16.14 12.45
CA GLY A 167 -6.92 -15.98 13.73
C GLY A 167 -7.53 -14.60 13.96
N HIS A 168 -7.21 -13.62 13.12
CA HIS A 168 -7.91 -12.33 13.02
C HIS A 168 -8.53 -12.17 11.63
N GLU A 169 -9.48 -11.24 11.44
CA GLU A 169 -10.00 -10.94 10.10
C GLU A 169 -8.86 -10.42 9.21
N THR A 170 -8.47 -11.20 8.20
CA THR A 170 -7.37 -10.86 7.28
C THR A 170 -7.89 -10.13 6.04
N LEU A 171 -7.00 -9.35 5.42
CA LEU A 171 -7.20 -8.88 4.06
C LEU A 171 -6.60 -9.88 3.08
N PHE A 172 -7.09 -9.85 1.84
CA PHE A 172 -6.66 -10.72 0.76
C PHE A 172 -6.19 -9.92 -0.46
N ASP A 173 -5.06 -10.31 -1.03
CA ASP A 173 -4.59 -9.92 -2.36
C ASP A 173 -3.94 -11.16 -2.99
N PRO A 174 -4.35 -11.59 -4.20
CA PRO A 174 -3.88 -12.85 -4.78
C PRO A 174 -2.40 -12.80 -5.18
N HIS A 175 -1.87 -11.62 -5.51
CA HIS A 175 -0.46 -11.47 -5.85
C HIS A 175 0.39 -11.52 -4.60
N ALA A 176 -0.05 -10.89 -3.50
CA ALA A 176 0.62 -11.00 -2.22
C ALA A 176 0.61 -12.45 -1.70
N GLU A 177 -0.55 -13.13 -1.74
CA GLU A 177 -0.66 -14.55 -1.38
C GLU A 177 0.28 -15.43 -2.21
N MET A 178 0.39 -15.18 -3.51
CA MET A 178 1.29 -15.94 -4.38
C MET A 178 2.76 -15.80 -3.97
N ILE A 179 3.21 -14.60 -3.60
CA ILE A 179 4.58 -14.38 -3.14
C ILE A 179 4.82 -15.03 -1.76
N LEU A 180 3.83 -14.96 -0.87
CA LEU A 180 3.93 -15.52 0.48
C LEU A 180 3.92 -17.06 0.48
N SER A 181 3.09 -17.66 -0.37
CA SER A 181 2.95 -19.12 -0.48
C SER A 181 4.07 -19.79 -1.28
N ARG A 182 4.71 -19.07 -2.22
CA ARG A 182 5.74 -19.63 -3.11
C ARG A 182 7.05 -18.87 -3.00
N LYS A 183 8.05 -19.51 -2.39
CA LYS A 183 9.43 -18.97 -2.31
C LYS A 183 10.19 -18.98 -3.65
N LEU A 184 9.75 -19.79 -4.63
CA LEU A 184 10.42 -19.98 -5.92
C LEU A 184 9.40 -19.93 -7.07
N GLY A 185 9.70 -19.16 -8.11
CA GLY A 185 8.87 -19.02 -9.31
C GLY A 185 8.89 -17.60 -9.89
N ALA A 186 8.28 -17.44 -11.06
CA ALA A 186 8.04 -16.11 -11.63
C ALA A 186 7.13 -15.31 -10.69
N LYS A 187 7.53 -14.07 -10.41
CA LYS A 187 6.78 -13.12 -9.59
C LYS A 187 6.17 -12.05 -10.51
N PRO A 188 4.90 -11.66 -10.32
CA PRO A 188 4.30 -10.57 -11.06
C PRO A 188 5.03 -9.28 -10.70
N ALA A 189 4.95 -8.31 -11.60
CA ALA A 189 5.52 -6.99 -11.35
C ALA A 189 4.49 -5.90 -11.64
N THR A 190 4.40 -4.93 -10.74
CA THR A 190 3.59 -3.73 -10.94
C THR A 190 4.46 -2.52 -11.26
N SER A 191 5.79 -2.66 -11.26
CA SER A 191 6.70 -1.55 -11.57
C SER A 191 7.97 -2.03 -12.25
N ARG A 192 8.59 -1.12 -13.00
CA ARG A 192 9.88 -1.33 -13.68
C ARG A 192 10.78 -0.09 -13.58
N PHE A 193 11.94 -0.25 -12.94
CA PHE A 193 12.90 0.83 -12.78
C PHE A 193 14.13 0.61 -13.66
N PHE A 194 14.52 1.63 -14.44
CA PHE A 194 15.72 1.54 -15.26
C PHE A 194 16.98 1.82 -14.44
N ILE A 195 17.85 0.82 -14.30
CA ILE A 195 19.12 0.92 -13.58
C ILE A 195 20.22 1.31 -14.57
N LYS A 196 20.49 2.62 -14.67
CA LYS A 196 21.39 3.20 -15.68
C LYS A 196 22.79 2.56 -15.74
N HIS A 197 23.39 2.26 -14.58
CA HIS A 197 24.76 1.71 -14.53
C HIS A 197 24.84 0.23 -14.91
N GLU A 198 23.73 -0.49 -14.82
CA GLU A 198 23.62 -1.90 -15.22
C GLU A 198 22.98 -2.05 -16.61
N ASN A 199 22.48 -0.95 -17.18
CA ASN A 199 21.75 -0.91 -18.45
C ASN A 199 20.63 -1.96 -18.54
N ARG A 200 19.85 -2.11 -17.45
CA ARG A 200 18.74 -3.07 -17.37
C ARG A 200 17.56 -2.51 -16.58
N TYR A 201 16.40 -3.14 -16.74
CA TYR A 201 15.23 -2.88 -15.92
C TYR A 201 15.19 -3.84 -14.72
N LEU A 202 14.83 -3.29 -13.56
CA LEU A 202 14.43 -4.05 -12.38
C LEU A 202 12.91 -4.04 -12.29
N SER A 203 12.29 -5.22 -12.31
CA SER A 203 10.84 -5.37 -12.16
C SER A 203 10.50 -5.84 -10.75
N VAL A 204 9.56 -5.16 -10.09
CA VAL A 204 9.14 -5.47 -8.72
C VAL A 204 7.64 -5.28 -8.51
N LEU A 205 7.06 -6.07 -7.60
CA LEU A 205 5.68 -5.94 -7.12
C LEU A 205 5.66 -4.98 -5.94
N LEU A 206 4.97 -3.84 -6.08
CA LEU A 206 4.86 -2.81 -5.04
C LEU A 206 3.42 -2.32 -4.83
N ASP A 207 2.55 -2.48 -5.83
CA ASP A 207 1.19 -1.97 -5.84
C ASP A 207 0.21 -3.11 -5.55
N TYR A 208 -0.65 -2.91 -4.57
CA TYR A 208 -1.59 -3.94 -4.10
C TYR A 208 -3.01 -3.39 -4.03
N ILE A 209 -3.99 -4.30 -4.14
CA ILE A 209 -5.38 -4.01 -3.80
C ILE A 209 -5.85 -5.12 -2.86
N MET A 210 -5.73 -4.86 -1.56
CA MET A 210 -6.09 -5.77 -0.50
C MET A 210 -7.56 -5.57 -0.12
N VAL A 211 -8.34 -6.64 -0.03
CA VAL A 211 -9.78 -6.59 0.28
C VAL A 211 -10.15 -7.45 1.48
N SER A 212 -11.16 -7.02 2.23
CA SER A 212 -11.72 -7.80 3.34
C SER A 212 -12.37 -9.11 2.85
N ALA A 213 -12.53 -10.07 3.77
CA ALA A 213 -13.03 -11.41 3.45
C ALA A 213 -14.41 -11.41 2.76
N ASP A 214 -15.32 -10.52 3.16
CA ASP A 214 -16.64 -10.37 2.55
C ASP A 214 -16.58 -9.86 1.10
N LEU A 215 -15.63 -8.97 0.80
CA LEU A 215 -15.36 -8.51 -0.55
C LEU A 215 -14.69 -9.61 -1.38
N ASN A 216 -13.76 -10.35 -0.80
CA ASN A 216 -13.12 -11.48 -1.47
C ASN A 216 -14.13 -12.60 -1.78
N ALA A 217 -15.12 -12.82 -0.91
CA ALA A 217 -16.18 -13.81 -1.11
C ALA A 217 -17.05 -13.54 -2.35
N LYS A 218 -17.04 -12.31 -2.88
CA LYS A 218 -17.66 -11.94 -4.17
C LYS A 218 -16.85 -12.41 -5.39
N GLN A 219 -15.76 -13.14 -5.17
CA GLN A 219 -14.84 -13.66 -6.19
C GLN A 219 -14.37 -12.58 -7.19
N PRO A 220 -13.80 -11.47 -6.68
CA PRO A 220 -13.34 -10.42 -7.57
C PRO A 220 -12.14 -10.85 -8.41
N ARG A 221 -11.94 -10.16 -9.53
CA ARG A 221 -10.86 -10.45 -10.48
C ARG A 221 -9.82 -9.35 -10.46
N TRP A 222 -8.62 -9.68 -10.02
CA TRP A 222 -7.48 -8.79 -10.11
C TRP A 222 -6.81 -8.89 -11.48
N ARG A 223 -6.27 -7.77 -11.94
CA ARG A 223 -5.47 -7.69 -13.15
C ARG A 223 -4.35 -6.68 -12.96
N ILE A 224 -3.14 -7.08 -13.30
CA ILE A 224 -2.01 -6.16 -13.46
C ILE A 224 -1.87 -5.90 -14.96
N TRP A 225 -1.94 -4.64 -15.36
CA TRP A 225 -1.85 -4.21 -16.75
C TRP A 225 -0.38 -4.15 -17.20
N HIS A 226 0.35 -5.25 -16.99
CA HIS A 226 1.77 -5.33 -17.33
C HIS A 226 1.94 -5.70 -18.81
N PRO A 227 2.60 -4.85 -19.63
CA PRO A 227 2.63 -4.95 -21.10
C PRO A 227 3.25 -6.24 -21.66
N PHE A 228 4.01 -6.98 -20.85
CA PHE A 228 4.65 -8.23 -21.24
C PHE A 228 4.12 -9.47 -20.52
N GLU A 229 3.26 -9.29 -19.52
CA GLU A 229 2.67 -10.40 -18.74
C GLU A 229 1.18 -10.55 -19.00
N ASP A 230 0.52 -9.48 -19.45
CA ASP A 230 -0.88 -9.47 -19.87
C ASP A 230 -0.98 -9.64 -21.41
N PRO A 231 -1.61 -10.72 -21.91
CA PRO A 231 -1.67 -11.01 -23.35
C PRO A 231 -2.38 -9.91 -24.17
N GLU A 232 -3.47 -9.33 -23.65
CA GLU A 232 -4.20 -8.29 -24.37
C GLU A 232 -3.35 -7.01 -24.48
N CYS A 233 -2.65 -6.64 -23.41
CA CYS A 233 -1.71 -5.53 -23.43
C CYS A 233 -0.57 -5.78 -24.42
N TYR A 234 -0.02 -7.00 -24.46
CA TYR A 234 1.08 -7.34 -25.35
C TYR A 234 0.70 -7.27 -26.82
N HIS A 235 -0.50 -7.77 -27.17
CA HIS A 235 -0.99 -7.87 -28.54
C HIS A 235 -1.56 -6.56 -29.10
N MET A 236 -1.78 -5.54 -28.27
CA MET A 236 -2.26 -4.22 -28.68
C MET A 236 -1.11 -3.19 -28.58
N PRO A 237 -0.37 -2.92 -29.67
CA PRO A 237 0.83 -2.09 -29.63
C PRO A 237 0.59 -0.69 -29.05
N GLU A 238 -0.54 -0.07 -29.37
CA GLU A 238 -0.87 1.28 -28.90
C GLU A 238 -1.03 1.31 -27.37
N LEU A 239 -1.72 0.32 -26.80
CA LEU A 239 -1.88 0.19 -25.35
C LEU A 239 -0.55 -0.15 -24.69
N ARG A 240 0.24 -1.05 -25.29
CA ARG A 240 1.57 -1.42 -24.79
C ARG A 240 2.48 -0.20 -24.65
N GLU A 241 2.61 0.59 -25.71
CA GLU A 241 3.46 1.79 -25.69
C GLU A 241 2.92 2.86 -24.73
N ALA A 242 1.59 3.01 -24.62
CA ALA A 242 0.98 3.91 -23.65
C ALA A 242 1.32 3.50 -22.21
N LEU A 243 1.22 2.21 -21.87
CA LEU A 243 1.58 1.70 -20.55
C LEU A 243 3.06 1.90 -20.23
N LEU A 244 3.93 1.68 -21.22
CA LEU A 244 5.38 1.83 -21.06
C LEU A 244 5.82 3.29 -20.87
N THR A 245 5.07 4.26 -21.39
CA THR A 245 5.43 5.68 -21.37
C THR A 245 4.71 6.48 -20.29
N ALA A 246 3.53 6.04 -19.86
CA ALA A 246 2.70 6.78 -18.89
C ALA A 246 3.29 6.81 -17.48
N SER A 247 3.96 5.74 -17.05
CA SER A 247 4.47 5.57 -15.68
C SER A 247 5.51 4.45 -15.64
N ASP A 248 6.37 4.47 -14.61
CA ASP A 248 7.22 3.35 -14.24
C ASP A 248 6.46 2.28 -13.43
N HIS A 249 5.23 2.58 -12.98
CA HIS A 249 4.27 1.65 -12.41
C HIS A 249 3.14 1.31 -13.39
N PHE A 250 2.72 0.06 -13.44
CA PHE A 250 1.60 -0.44 -14.20
C PHE A 250 0.32 -0.45 -13.36
N PRO A 251 -0.84 -0.09 -13.94
CA PRO A 251 -2.11 -0.13 -13.23
C PRO A 251 -2.42 -1.51 -12.67
N VAL A 252 -2.97 -1.54 -11.45
CA VAL A 252 -3.62 -2.71 -10.86
C VAL A 252 -5.10 -2.41 -10.76
N THR A 253 -5.94 -3.33 -11.23
CA THR A 253 -7.40 -3.19 -11.16
C THR A 253 -8.01 -4.39 -10.47
N ILE A 254 -9.19 -4.17 -9.89
CA ILE A 254 -10.06 -5.20 -9.36
C ILE A 254 -11.46 -5.02 -9.96
N ASP A 255 -12.00 -6.08 -10.56
CA ASP A 255 -13.39 -6.14 -10.97
C ASP A 255 -14.18 -6.88 -9.88
N ILE A 256 -15.14 -6.18 -9.27
CA ILE A 256 -15.92 -6.67 -8.13
C ILE A 256 -17.39 -6.23 -8.26
N ASP A 257 -18.32 -7.14 -7.99
CA ASP A 257 -19.75 -6.85 -8.00
C ASP A 257 -20.19 -6.28 -6.63
N LEU A 258 -20.29 -4.95 -6.54
CA LEU A 258 -20.56 -4.21 -5.30
C LEU A 258 -22.03 -3.88 -5.12
#